data_AF-A0A930YTC0-F1
#
_entry.id   AF-A0A930YTC0-F1
#
_cell.length_a   1.000
_cell.length_b   1.000
_cell.length_c   1.000
_cell.angle_alpha   90.00
_cell.angle_beta   90.00
_cell.angle_gamma   90.00
#
_symmetry.space_group_name_H-M   'P 1'
#
loop_
_entity.id
_entity.type
_entity.pdbx_description
1 polymer ?
#
loop_
_entity_poly.entity_id
_entity_poly.type
_entity_poly.pdbx_seq_one_letter_code
_entity_poly.pdbx_strand_id
1 'polypeptide(L)'
;MNLLAILSPIFWGLLVLSLLVFVHEAGHYGMARLCGVRVTEFFLGMPFKYKLSHKSKKYGTEVGVTPLLFGGYTRICGMEGQLDELLPQALMSVQEAGSLEVGTLAAKLNCEDDRAYNLLYTLADWGSIE
;
A
#
# COMPACT_ATOMS: atom_id res chain seq x y z
N MET A 1 -20.91 -37.38 17.89
CA MET A 1 -20.69 -35.92 17.96
C MET A 1 -21.40 -35.29 16.77
N ASN A 2 -22.32 -34.35 16.99
CA ASN A 2 -23.13 -33.80 15.90
C ASN A 2 -22.25 -32.92 15.00
N LEU A 3 -22.31 -33.11 13.68
CA LEU A 3 -21.53 -32.32 12.72
C LEU A 3 -21.76 -30.81 12.90
N LEU A 4 -23.01 -30.42 13.19
CA LEU A 4 -23.38 -29.03 13.48
C LEU A 4 -22.66 -28.45 14.72
N ALA A 5 -22.38 -29.28 15.73
CA ALA A 5 -21.68 -28.84 16.93
C ALA A 5 -20.20 -28.51 16.67
N ILE A 6 -19.61 -29.08 15.61
CA ILE A 6 -18.23 -28.78 15.19
C ILE A 6 -18.22 -27.62 14.18
N LEU A 7 -19.16 -27.60 13.23
CA LEU A 7 -19.18 -26.58 12.18
C LEU A 7 -19.59 -25.18 12.67
N SER A 8 -20.50 -25.09 13.64
CA SER A 8 -20.98 -23.81 14.17
C SER A 8 -19.87 -22.92 14.76
N PRO A 9 -19.01 -23.39 15.68
CA PRO A 9 -17.95 -22.54 16.25
C PRO A 9 -16.89 -22.15 15.20
N ILE A 10 -16.61 -23.01 14.22
CA ILE A 10 -15.66 -22.70 13.14
C ILE A 10 -16.22 -21.57 12.27
N PHE A 11 -17.50 -21.66 11.89
CA PHE A 11 -18.17 -20.63 11.09
C PHE A 11 -18.20 -19.28 11.81
N TRP A 12 -18.66 -19.25 13.06
CA TRP A 12 -18.72 -18.02 13.85
C TRP A 12 -17.34 -17.46 14.18
N GLY A 13 -16.38 -18.33 14.48
CA GLY A 13 -14.99 -17.94 14.73
C GLY A 13 -14.38 -17.28 13.50
N LEU A 14 -14.57 -17.86 12.31
CA LEU A 14 -14.09 -17.27 11.07
C LEU A 14 -14.76 -15.91 10.80
N LEU A 15 -16.07 -15.81 10.98
CA LEU A 15 -16.82 -14.57 10.76
C LEU A 15 -16.33 -13.43 11.68
N VAL A 16 -16.19 -13.71 12.98
CA VAL A 16 -15.69 -12.71 13.95
C VAL A 16 -14.24 -12.34 13.65
N LEU A 17 -13.40 -13.30 13.30
CA LEU A 17 -12.01 -13.05 12.93
C LEU A 17 -11.92 -12.16 11.67
N SER A 18 -12.71 -12.45 10.63
CA SER A 18 -12.75 -11.61 9.43
C SER A 18 -13.19 -10.19 9.71
N LEU A 19 -14.20 -10.02 10.58
CA LEU A 19 -14.66 -8.69 10.97
C LEU A 19 -13.58 -7.93 11.75
N LEU A 20 -12.92 -8.59 12.70
CA LEU A 20 -11.85 -8.00 13.49
C LEU A 20 -10.69 -7.55 12.61
N VAL A 21 -10.25 -8.41 11.69
CA VAL A 21 -9.17 -8.06 10.75
C VAL A 21 -9.59 -6.94 9.82
N PHE A 22 -10.82 -6.96 9.30
CA PHE A 22 -11.33 -5.87 8.48
C PHE A 22 -11.26 -4.53 9.20
N VAL A 23 -11.68 -4.46 10.47
CA VAL A 23 -11.60 -3.22 11.27
C VAL A 23 -10.16 -2.82 11.54
N HIS A 24 -9.26 -3.77 11.81
CA HIS A 24 -7.84 -3.51 12.02
C HIS A 24 -7.19 -2.86 10.77
N GLU A 25 -7.36 -3.49 9.61
CA GLU A 25 -6.85 -2.98 8.34
C GLU A 25 -7.51 -1.65 7.96
N ALA A 26 -8.82 -1.51 8.21
CA ALA A 26 -9.53 -0.26 7.96
C ALA A 26 -8.98 0.89 8.82
N GLY A 27 -8.48 0.59 10.01
CA GLY A 27 -7.75 1.54 10.86
C GLY A 27 -6.46 2.05 10.21
N HIS A 28 -5.64 1.15 9.67
CA HIS A 28 -4.42 1.51 8.92
C HIS A 28 -4.74 2.32 7.67
N TYR A 29 -5.71 1.88 6.88
CA TYR A 29 -6.18 2.60 5.70
C TYR A 29 -6.66 4.01 6.07
N GLY A 30 -7.46 4.14 7.12
CA GLY A 30 -7.98 5.42 7.61
C GLY A 30 -6.87 6.36 8.07
N MET A 31 -5.94 5.88 8.89
CA MET A 31 -4.83 6.70 9.38
C MET A 31 -3.87 7.12 8.28
N ALA A 32 -3.52 6.21 7.35
CA ALA A 32 -2.69 6.55 6.19
C ALA A 32 -3.33 7.68 5.37
N ARG A 33 -4.65 7.60 5.14
CA ARG A 33 -5.40 8.64 4.43
C ARG A 33 -5.45 9.98 5.17
N LEU A 34 -5.60 9.96 6.50
CA LEU A 34 -5.58 11.18 7.30
C LEU A 34 -4.20 11.86 7.29
N CYS A 35 -3.12 11.08 7.22
CA CYS A 35 -1.76 11.57 7.07
C CYS A 35 -1.41 11.99 5.62
N GLY A 36 -2.36 11.93 4.68
CA GLY A 36 -2.13 12.25 3.27
C GLY A 36 -1.32 11.18 2.51
N VAL A 37 -1.07 10.01 3.11
CA VAL A 37 -0.32 8.93 2.48
C VAL A 37 -1.23 8.11 1.57
N ARG A 38 -0.75 7.83 0.35
CA ARG A 38 -1.46 7.01 -0.63
C ARG A 38 -1.45 5.53 -0.21
N VAL A 39 -2.61 4.90 -0.33
CA VAL A 39 -2.79 3.47 -0.10
C VAL A 39 -3.12 2.81 -1.43
N THR A 40 -2.32 1.85 -1.86
CA THR A 40 -2.44 1.21 -3.18
C THR A 40 -3.36 0.00 -3.15
N GLU A 41 -3.34 -0.78 -2.07
CA GLU A 41 -4.15 -2.00 -1.92
C GLU A 41 -4.76 -2.10 -0.53
N PHE A 42 -5.99 -2.60 -0.47
CA PHE A 42 -6.72 -2.91 0.75
C PHE A 42 -7.45 -4.24 0.56
N PHE A 43 -7.01 -5.29 1.24
CA PHE A 43 -7.53 -6.64 1.05
C PHE A 43 -7.95 -7.28 2.36
N LEU A 44 -9.12 -7.93 2.32
CA LEU A 44 -9.57 -8.83 3.37
C LEU A 44 -9.23 -10.27 3.00
N GLY A 45 -8.43 -10.92 3.84
CA GLY A 45 -7.89 -12.26 3.62
C GLY A 45 -6.44 -12.28 3.15
N MET A 46 -5.82 -13.45 3.25
CA MET A 46 -4.44 -13.69 2.82
C MET A 46 -4.30 -13.64 1.28
N PRO A 47 -3.12 -13.28 0.76
CA PRO A 47 -2.87 -13.27 -0.69
C PRO A 47 -3.07 -14.66 -1.30
N PHE A 48 -3.97 -14.74 -2.28
CA PHE A 48 -4.34 -16.00 -2.93
C PHE A 48 -4.50 -15.80 -4.44
N LYS A 49 -4.32 -16.87 -5.23
CA LYS A 49 -4.39 -16.81 -6.71
C LYS A 49 -5.74 -16.30 -7.22
N TYR A 50 -6.81 -16.64 -6.51
CA TYR A 50 -8.15 -16.15 -6.80
C TYR A 50 -8.48 -15.02 -5.84
N LYS A 51 -8.54 -13.79 -6.37
CA LYS A 51 -8.94 -12.60 -5.63
C LYS A 51 -10.10 -11.92 -6.36
N LEU A 52 -11.07 -11.44 -5.59
CA LEU A 52 -12.11 -10.55 -6.11
C LEU A 52 -11.71 -9.14 -5.72
N SER A 53 -11.24 -8.34 -6.68
CA SER A 53 -10.78 -6.98 -6.42
C SER A 53 -11.40 -5.96 -7.38
N HIS A 54 -11.48 -4.73 -6.90
CA HIS A 54 -11.98 -3.57 -7.61
C HIS A 54 -11.10 -2.36 -7.34
N LYS A 55 -10.58 -1.73 -8.39
CA LYS A 55 -9.77 -0.51 -8.27
C LYS A 55 -10.66 0.72 -8.24
N SER A 56 -10.64 1.45 -7.13
CA SER A 56 -11.41 2.68 -6.98
C SER A 56 -10.83 3.79 -7.85
N LYS A 57 -11.60 4.31 -8.81
CA LYS A 57 -11.18 5.42 -9.68
C LYS A 57 -10.92 6.73 -8.91
N LYS A 58 -11.63 6.94 -7.80
CA LYS A 58 -11.51 8.16 -6.99
C LYS A 58 -10.24 8.18 -6.13
N TYR A 59 -9.82 7.00 -5.68
CA TYR A 59 -8.81 6.87 -4.63
C TYR A 59 -7.54 6.15 -5.10
N GLY A 60 -7.56 5.50 -6.26
CA GLY A 60 -6.46 4.68 -6.78
C GLY A 60 -6.28 3.34 -6.05
N THR A 61 -6.92 3.14 -4.90
CA THR A 61 -6.80 1.93 -4.08
C THR A 61 -7.54 0.75 -4.72
N GLU A 62 -6.86 -0.38 -4.87
CA GLU A 62 -7.45 -1.67 -5.19
C GLU A 62 -8.00 -2.30 -3.90
N VAL A 63 -9.33 -2.38 -3.82
CA VAL A 63 -10.04 -2.99 -2.70
C VAL A 63 -10.47 -4.39 -3.10
N GLY A 64 -10.21 -5.40 -2.28
CA GLY A 64 -10.60 -6.76 -2.60
C GLY A 64 -10.76 -7.70 -1.42
N VAL A 65 -11.20 -8.91 -1.74
CA VAL A 65 -11.36 -10.02 -0.80
C VAL A 65 -10.79 -11.30 -1.41
N THR A 66 -10.14 -12.11 -0.58
CA THR A 66 -9.69 -13.44 -0.96
C THR A 66 -10.51 -14.51 -0.23
N PRO A 67 -10.67 -15.71 -0.81
CA PRO A 67 -11.43 -16.79 -0.18
C PRO A 67 -10.79 -17.27 1.13
N LEU A 68 -9.51 -16.99 1.34
CA LEU A 68 -8.78 -17.31 2.56
C LEU A 68 -8.92 -16.15 3.55
N LEU A 69 -10.07 -16.07 4.23
CA LEU A 69 -10.43 -15.01 5.19
C LEU A 69 -9.60 -15.01 6.50
N PHE A 70 -8.49 -15.73 6.52
CA PHE A 70 -7.46 -15.58 7.54
C PHE A 70 -6.62 -14.35 7.19
N GLY A 71 -6.67 -13.32 8.04
CA GLY A 71 -5.85 -12.13 7.86
C GLY A 71 -6.42 -11.13 6.85
N GLY A 72 -5.56 -10.23 6.42
CA GLY A 72 -5.83 -9.07 5.57
C GLY A 72 -4.52 -8.30 5.39
N TYR A 73 -4.49 -7.38 4.43
CA TYR A 73 -3.32 -6.54 4.24
C TYR A 73 -3.70 -5.20 3.62
N THR A 74 -2.98 -4.16 4.04
CA THR A 74 -3.08 -2.80 3.52
C THR A 74 -1.70 -2.36 3.01
N ARG A 75 -1.58 -2.08 1.72
CA ARG A 75 -0.32 -1.60 1.13
C ARG A 75 -0.26 -0.09 1.13
N ILE A 76 0.62 0.45 1.95
CA ILE A 76 0.83 1.88 2.13
C ILE A 76 2.13 2.27 1.43
N CYS A 77 2.08 3.30 0.59
CA CYS A 77 3.25 3.79 -0.12
C CYS A 77 4.40 4.12 0.85
N GLY A 78 5.60 3.65 0.53
CA GLY A 78 6.81 3.89 1.34
C GLY A 78 6.99 3.01 2.57
N MET A 79 6.07 2.07 2.86
CA MET A 79 6.22 1.13 3.98
C MET A 79 6.70 -0.27 3.55
N GLU A 80 6.70 -0.56 2.25
CA GLU A 80 7.07 -1.86 1.69
C GLU A 80 8.21 -1.72 0.67
N GLY A 81 9.04 -2.76 0.58
CA GLY A 81 10.11 -2.87 -0.42
C GLY A 81 11.47 -2.35 0.05
N GLN A 82 12.47 -2.53 -0.82
CA GLN A 82 13.80 -1.98 -0.62
C GLN A 82 13.80 -0.53 -1.13
N LEU A 83 13.87 0.41 -0.19
CA LEU A 83 13.93 1.84 -0.51
C LEU A 83 15.35 2.20 -0.96
N ASP A 84 15.45 3.00 -2.01
CA ASP A 84 16.72 3.60 -2.38
C ASP A 84 17.14 4.62 -1.32
N GLU A 85 18.39 4.56 -0.89
CA GLU A 85 18.96 5.42 0.15
C GLU A 85 18.89 6.91 -0.19
N LEU A 86 18.84 7.24 -1.49
CA LEU A 86 18.79 8.61 -2.00
C LEU A 86 17.36 9.17 -2.08
N LEU A 87 16.33 8.36 -1.82
CA LEU A 87 14.93 8.77 -1.94
C LEU A 87 14.54 9.96 -1.04
N PRO A 88 15.00 10.05 0.23
CA PRO A 88 14.74 11.23 1.05
C PRO A 88 15.39 12.50 0.48
N GLN A 89 16.59 12.37 -0.08
CA GLN A 89 17.36 13.48 -0.65
C GLN A 89 16.75 13.94 -1.97
N ALA A 90 16.22 13.00 -2.76
CA ALA A 90 15.45 13.30 -3.95
C ALA A 90 14.17 14.07 -3.62
N LEU A 91 13.41 13.62 -2.62
CA LEU A 91 12.21 14.32 -2.17
C LEU A 91 12.52 15.73 -1.67
N MET A 92 13.56 15.89 -0.85
CA MET A 92 13.99 17.20 -0.37
C MET A 92 14.40 18.13 -1.52
N SER A 93 15.17 17.61 -2.49
CA SER A 93 15.59 18.38 -3.66
C SER A 93 14.42 18.87 -4.51
N VAL A 94 13.37 18.07 -4.66
CA VAL A 94 12.14 18.48 -5.38
C VAL A 94 11.35 19.49 -4.56
N GLN A 95 11.24 19.32 -3.24
CA GLN A 95 10.54 20.28 -2.38
C GLN A 95 11.22 21.65 -2.34
N GLU A 96 12.55 21.71 -2.40
CA GLU A 96 13.30 22.96 -2.45
C GLU A 96 13.19 23.68 -3.80
N ALA A 97 13.23 22.93 -4.90
CA ALA A 97 13.23 23.49 -6.24
C ALA A 97 11.83 23.70 -6.84
N GLY A 98 10.81 23.04 -6.29
CA GLY A 98 9.44 22.99 -6.81
C GLY A 98 9.30 22.11 -8.05
N SER A 99 10.17 22.26 -9.04
CA SER A 99 10.23 21.43 -10.25
C SER A 99 11.68 21.15 -10.60
N LEU A 100 12.00 19.91 -10.98
CA LEU A 100 13.38 19.50 -11.18
C LEU A 100 13.49 18.52 -12.35
N GLU A 101 14.42 18.77 -13.26
CA GLU A 101 14.74 17.82 -14.32
C GLU A 101 15.59 16.66 -13.79
N VAL A 102 15.42 15.47 -14.38
CA VAL A 102 16.14 14.24 -14.00
C VAL A 102 17.65 14.46 -13.96
N GLY A 103 18.22 15.08 -15.00
CA GLY A 103 19.67 15.32 -15.06
C GLY A 103 20.19 16.29 -14.01
N THR A 104 19.35 17.25 -13.58
CA THR A 104 19.69 18.14 -12.46
C THR A 104 19.71 17.38 -11.14
N LEU A 105 18.79 16.43 -10.96
CA LEU A 105 18.78 15.56 -9.79
C LEU A 105 20.01 14.65 -9.76
N ALA A 106 20.31 14.00 -10.89
CA ALA A 106 21.45 13.10 -11.06
C ALA A 106 22.76 13.82 -10.69
N ALA A 107 22.94 15.05 -11.19
CA ALA A 107 24.08 15.89 -10.86
C ALA A 107 24.13 16.26 -9.36
N LYS A 108 23.00 16.64 -8.75
CA LYS A 108 22.93 17.00 -7.32
C LYS A 108 23.23 15.82 -6.39
N LEU A 109 22.69 14.66 -6.69
CA LEU A 109 22.82 13.45 -5.88
C LEU A 109 24.05 12.61 -6.22
N ASN A 110 24.84 13.05 -7.19
CA ASN A 110 26.01 12.33 -7.71
C ASN A 110 25.67 10.89 -8.11
N CYS A 111 24.58 10.71 -8.86
CA CYS A 111 24.10 9.40 -9.30
C CYS A 111 23.82 9.38 -10.81
N GLU A 112 23.60 8.18 -11.37
CA GLU A 112 23.24 8.01 -12.77
C GLU A 112 21.82 8.53 -13.06
N ASP A 113 21.60 9.05 -14.28
CA ASP A 113 20.30 9.57 -14.72
C ASP A 113 19.17 8.55 -14.58
N ASP A 114 19.42 7.28 -14.89
CA ASP A 114 18.45 6.20 -14.71
C ASP A 114 18.06 6.01 -13.25
N ARG A 115 19.01 6.14 -12.32
CA ARG A 115 18.72 6.04 -10.88
C ARG A 115 17.91 7.25 -10.42
N ALA A 116 18.29 8.45 -10.83
CA ALA A 116 17.54 9.68 -10.56
C ALA A 116 16.10 9.62 -11.11
N TYR A 117 15.92 9.08 -12.31
CA TYR A 117 14.61 8.85 -12.91
C TYR A 117 13.77 7.90 -12.05
N ASN A 118 14.32 6.77 -11.62
CA ASN A 118 13.60 5.79 -10.79
C ASN A 118 13.21 6.37 -9.41
N LEU A 119 14.05 7.22 -8.82
CA LEU A 119 13.74 7.94 -7.58
C LEU A 119 12.53 8.87 -7.77
N LEU A 120 12.55 9.71 -8.81
CA LEU A 120 11.45 10.62 -9.13
C LEU A 120 10.18 9.86 -9.50
N TYR A 121 10.29 8.80 -10.29
CA TYR A 121 9.18 7.92 -10.64
C TYR A 121 8.53 7.31 -9.40
N THR A 122 9.33 6.84 -8.44
CA THR A 122 8.83 6.28 -7.17
C THR A 122 8.10 7.34 -6.35
N LEU A 123 8.66 8.55 -6.24
CA LEU A 123 8.01 9.65 -5.53
C LEU A 123 6.69 10.07 -6.20
N ALA A 124 6.63 10.07 -7.54
CA ALA A 124 5.42 10.36 -8.30
C ALA A 124 4.37 9.26 -8.14
N ASP A 125 4.78 7.99 -8.18
CA ASP A 125 3.91 6.83 -7.95
C ASP A 125 3.30 6.85 -6.53
N TRP A 126 4.06 7.30 -5.54
CA TRP A 126 3.56 7.51 -4.18
C TRP A 126 2.65 8.74 -4.05
N GLY A 127 2.65 9.62 -5.05
CA GLY A 127 1.93 10.89 -5.02
C GLY A 127 2.59 11.94 -4.13
N SER A 128 3.88 11.80 -3.86
CA SER A 128 4.67 12.77 -3.12
C SER A 128 5.06 13.98 -3.98
N ILE A 129 5.13 13.78 -5.30
CA ILE A 129 5.44 14.81 -6.32
C ILE A 129 4.55 14.60 -7.57
N GLU A 130 4.40 15.62 -8.41
CA GLU A 130 3.64 15.60 -9.68
C GLU A 130 4.55 15.79 -10.90
#